data_AF-A0A9E1BC76-F1
#
_entry.id   AF-A0A9E1BC76-F1
#
_cell.length_a   1.000
_cell.length_b   1.000
_cell.length_c   1.000
_cell.angle_alpha   90.00
_cell.angle_beta   90.00
_cell.angle_gamma   90.00
#
_symmetry.space_group_name_H-M   'P 1'
#
loop_
_entity.id
_entity.type
_entity.pdbx_description
1 polymer ?
#
loop_
_entity_poly.entity_id
_entity_poly.type
_entity_poly.pdbx_seq_one_letter_code
_entity_poly.pdbx_strand_id
1 'polypeptide(L)'
;MKKKIMALVLVVALAVSAMSILAVQAAGLEVEVDGSNIKVTVSGTTSAADWVGIYKEGEQYGEGEGTITSLLWWYITEDTQTINWPADKAIADASIGETGNASGNRPEELNEDQTLKPGKYYAIVLGGADYYTPVAGFDMVEFEIKEESGSTEPDPAYTEETAFSSSIDFINTVATGGGHGGTEFFVKEGFTFEDATQMNGWLAVEAGISKYQYSTDGKVWKNVDATISARSDLAGAGIAYEGGHSTAGFDLTVSGTKDCTTLYIRAITKDNKVVNFFAFTTGAAADVAAPEIGTVDNGGSNDNNNNNENNTNTGDASYLVVVIAMAAVLATVVLKKKRVED
;
A
#
# COMPACT_ATOMS: atom_id res chain seq x y z
N MET A 1 48.04 -44.82 -0.36
CA MET A 1 46.84 -44.61 -1.20
C MET A 1 45.78 -43.87 -0.40
N LYS A 2 45.07 -42.98 -1.08
CA LYS A 2 44.51 -41.71 -0.58
C LYS A 2 43.25 -41.87 0.29
N LYS A 3 43.20 -41.08 1.37
CA LYS A 3 42.02 -40.82 2.21
C LYS A 3 40.89 -40.25 1.34
N LYS A 4 39.72 -40.89 1.34
CA LYS A 4 38.52 -40.34 0.68
C LYS A 4 37.80 -39.44 1.68
N ILE A 5 37.76 -38.15 1.34
CA ILE A 5 37.08 -37.07 2.03
C ILE A 5 35.57 -37.32 1.91
N MET A 6 34.87 -37.40 3.03
CA MET A 6 33.41 -37.27 3.09
C MET A 6 33.07 -35.81 2.80
N ALA A 7 32.55 -35.53 1.61
CA ALA A 7 31.95 -34.25 1.30
C ALA A 7 30.55 -34.21 1.94
N LEU A 8 30.41 -33.34 2.93
CA LEU A 8 29.16 -32.89 3.51
C LEU A 8 28.31 -32.26 2.39
N VAL A 9 27.17 -32.87 2.05
CA VAL A 9 26.17 -32.24 1.18
C VAL A 9 25.41 -31.24 2.04
N LEU A 10 25.91 -30.00 2.06
CA LEU A 10 25.19 -28.86 2.59
C LEU A 10 24.10 -28.50 1.56
N VAL A 11 22.86 -28.93 1.82
CA VAL A 11 21.69 -28.42 1.10
C VAL A 11 21.47 -27.00 1.63
N VAL A 12 22.04 -26.01 0.94
CA VAL A 12 21.65 -24.61 1.12
C VAL A 12 20.31 -24.46 0.41
N ALA A 13 19.23 -24.58 1.18
CA ALA A 13 17.95 -24.02 0.78
C ALA A 13 18.07 -22.50 0.90
N LEU A 14 18.61 -21.87 -0.15
CA LEU A 14 18.48 -20.43 -0.34
C LEU A 14 17.01 -20.19 -0.71
N ALA A 15 16.15 -20.03 0.29
CA ALA A 15 14.83 -19.47 0.08
C ALA A 15 15.04 -17.99 -0.28
N VAL A 16 15.26 -17.73 -1.57
CA VAL A 16 15.02 -16.41 -2.16
C VAL A 16 13.54 -16.17 -1.95
N SER A 17 13.16 -15.51 -0.85
CA SER A 17 11.81 -14.98 -0.68
C SER A 17 11.67 -13.84 -1.69
N ALA A 18 11.41 -14.22 -2.94
CA ALA A 18 11.03 -13.29 -3.97
C ALA A 18 9.75 -12.60 -3.49
N MET A 19 9.93 -11.38 -2.98
CA MET A 19 9.03 -10.29 -3.35
C MET A 19 8.78 -10.50 -4.84
N SER A 20 7.54 -10.80 -5.21
CA SER A 20 7.25 -11.17 -6.59
C SER A 20 7.36 -9.89 -7.41
N ILE A 21 8.59 -9.47 -7.73
CA ILE A 21 8.90 -8.57 -8.83
C ILE A 21 8.34 -9.32 -10.03
N LEU A 22 7.14 -8.91 -10.43
CA LEU A 22 6.55 -9.41 -11.66
C LEU A 22 7.25 -8.65 -12.78
N ALA A 23 8.39 -9.17 -13.20
CA ALA A 23 9.01 -8.73 -14.43
C ALA A 23 8.15 -9.24 -15.58
N VAL A 24 7.48 -8.31 -16.26
CA VAL A 24 6.80 -8.61 -17.53
C VAL A 24 7.75 -8.19 -18.64
N GLN A 25 8.16 -9.16 -19.45
CA GLN A 25 9.12 -8.97 -20.52
C GLN A 25 8.46 -9.30 -21.85
N ALA A 26 8.63 -8.40 -22.82
CA ALA A 26 8.34 -8.65 -24.22
C ALA A 26 9.59 -8.33 -25.05
N ALA A 27 9.56 -8.50 -26.38
CA ALA A 27 10.73 -8.22 -27.19
C ALA A 27 11.22 -6.79 -26.92
N GLY A 28 12.47 -6.66 -26.48
CA GLY A 28 13.17 -5.40 -26.26
C GLY A 28 12.63 -4.43 -25.20
N LEU A 29 11.54 -4.74 -24.50
CA LEU A 29 10.97 -3.93 -23.44
C LEU A 29 10.63 -4.80 -22.23
N GLU A 30 11.04 -4.33 -21.05
CA GLU A 30 10.79 -4.99 -19.77
C GLU A 30 10.29 -3.98 -18.74
N VAL A 31 9.26 -4.37 -17.99
CA VAL A 31 8.71 -3.60 -16.88
C VAL A 31 8.73 -4.47 -15.62
N GLU A 32 9.49 -4.04 -14.62
CA GLU A 32 9.49 -4.59 -13.28
C GLU A 32 8.60 -3.72 -12.38
N VAL A 33 7.68 -4.35 -11.65
CA VAL A 33 6.78 -3.66 -10.71
C VAL A 33 7.15 -4.02 -9.27
N ASP A 34 7.28 -3.00 -8.42
CA ASP A 34 7.49 -3.13 -6.97
C ASP A 34 6.57 -2.18 -6.21
N GLY A 35 5.44 -2.70 -5.73
CA GLY A 35 4.37 -1.88 -5.16
C GLY A 35 3.84 -0.87 -6.19
N SER A 36 3.95 0.43 -5.85
CA SER A 36 3.57 1.54 -6.75
C SER A 36 4.73 2.05 -7.62
N ASN A 37 5.95 1.51 -7.43
CA ASN A 37 7.13 1.85 -8.20
C ASN A 37 7.24 0.95 -9.44
N ILE A 38 7.83 1.50 -10.50
CA ILE A 38 8.16 0.74 -11.70
C ILE A 38 9.60 0.95 -12.10
N LYS A 39 10.20 -0.08 -12.68
CA LYS A 39 11.46 0.01 -13.40
C LYS A 39 11.24 -0.46 -14.82
N VAL A 40 11.55 0.42 -15.78
CA VAL A 40 11.41 0.14 -17.20
C VAL A 40 12.78 0.01 -17.83
N THR A 41 13.03 -1.08 -18.54
CA THR A 41 14.28 -1.37 -19.23
C THR A 41 14.03 -1.58 -20.72
N VAL A 42 14.73 -0.82 -21.55
CA VAL A 42 14.71 -0.95 -23.02
C VAL A 42 15.99 -1.65 -23.47
N SER A 43 15.85 -2.77 -24.17
CA SER A 43 16.96 -3.56 -24.69
C SER A 43 16.81 -3.77 -26.19
N GLY A 44 17.64 -3.12 -27.00
CA GLY A 44 17.52 -3.24 -28.45
C GLY A 44 18.17 -2.09 -29.19
N THR A 45 17.97 -2.07 -30.51
CA THR A 45 18.42 -0.94 -31.32
C THR A 45 17.36 0.14 -31.30
N THR A 46 17.71 1.31 -30.79
CA THR A 46 16.84 2.49 -30.76
C THR A 46 17.45 3.63 -31.57
N SER A 47 16.62 4.59 -31.93
CA SER A 47 16.97 5.86 -32.53
C SER A 47 16.85 6.98 -31.50
N ALA A 48 17.49 8.13 -31.76
CA ALA A 48 17.40 9.30 -30.88
C ALA A 48 15.99 9.92 -30.82
N ALA A 49 15.08 9.52 -31.72
CA ALA A 49 13.68 9.95 -31.73
C ALA A 49 12.75 8.94 -31.05
N ASP A 50 13.27 7.77 -30.65
CA ASP A 50 12.46 6.75 -30.00
C ASP A 50 12.24 7.13 -28.53
N TRP A 51 11.07 6.82 -28.01
CA TRP A 51 10.67 7.15 -26.66
C TRP A 51 9.78 6.06 -26.07
N VAL A 52 9.76 5.98 -24.74
CA VAL A 52 8.87 5.10 -23.99
C VAL A 52 7.66 5.90 -23.57
N GLY A 53 6.46 5.36 -23.81
CA GLY A 53 5.21 5.89 -23.27
C GLY A 53 4.53 4.88 -22.35
N ILE A 54 4.01 5.37 -21.22
CA ILE A 54 3.18 4.63 -20.27
C ILE A 54 1.74 5.15 -20.35
N TYR A 55 0.78 4.24 -20.43
CA TYR A 55 -0.64 4.54 -20.57
C TYR A 55 -1.48 3.59 -19.71
N LYS A 56 -2.72 3.97 -19.39
CA LYS A 56 -3.70 3.08 -18.73
C LYS A 56 -4.29 2.09 -19.74
N GLU A 57 -4.76 0.94 -19.25
CA GLU A 57 -5.48 -0.04 -20.07
C GLU A 57 -6.65 0.64 -20.82
N GLY A 58 -6.73 0.43 -22.13
CA GLY A 58 -7.78 0.98 -22.99
C GLY A 58 -7.53 2.40 -23.52
N GLU A 59 -6.52 3.11 -23.02
CA GLU A 59 -6.08 4.36 -23.64
C GLU A 59 -5.42 4.11 -25.00
N GLN A 60 -5.41 5.13 -25.86
CA GLN A 60 -4.84 5.06 -27.21
C GLN A 60 -3.75 6.12 -27.36
N TYR A 61 -2.55 5.67 -27.73
CA TYR A 61 -1.43 6.54 -28.08
C TYR A 61 -1.59 7.08 -29.51
N GLY A 62 -0.95 8.21 -29.82
CA GLY A 62 -0.91 8.77 -31.19
C GLY A 62 -1.34 10.22 -31.28
N GLU A 63 -1.43 10.73 -32.50
CA GLU A 63 -1.98 12.04 -32.81
C GLU A 63 -3.40 11.93 -33.38
N GLY A 64 -4.31 12.77 -32.91
CA GLY A 64 -5.62 12.95 -33.51
C GLY A 64 -6.79 12.70 -32.57
N GLU A 65 -7.98 12.57 -33.15
CA GLU A 65 -9.22 12.39 -32.40
C GLU A 65 -9.25 11.00 -31.74
N GLY A 66 -9.44 10.97 -30.42
CA GLY A 66 -9.54 9.73 -29.65
C GLY A 66 -8.21 9.22 -29.07
N THR A 67 -7.09 9.91 -29.32
CA THR A 67 -5.81 9.62 -28.63
C THR A 67 -5.68 10.46 -27.36
N ILE A 68 -4.82 10.01 -26.45
CA ILE A 68 -4.53 10.69 -25.19
C ILE A 68 -3.03 10.86 -24.99
N THR A 69 -2.65 11.93 -24.31
CA THR A 69 -1.28 12.13 -23.87
C THR A 69 -0.85 10.99 -22.94
N SER A 70 0.42 10.59 -23.01
CA SER A 70 0.99 9.60 -22.10
C SER A 70 0.82 9.99 -20.64
N LEU A 71 0.70 8.99 -19.77
CA LEU A 71 0.72 9.21 -18.33
C LEU A 71 2.13 9.61 -17.88
N LEU A 72 3.12 8.85 -18.37
CA LEU A 72 4.55 9.11 -18.26
C LEU A 72 5.20 8.87 -19.63
N TRP A 73 6.21 9.65 -19.99
CA TRP A 73 7.09 9.34 -21.11
C TRP A 73 8.49 9.93 -20.95
N TRP A 74 9.43 9.44 -21.75
CA TRP A 74 10.79 9.99 -21.90
C TRP A 74 11.42 9.52 -23.21
N TYR A 75 12.36 10.29 -23.75
CA TYR A 75 13.18 9.85 -24.89
C TYR A 75 14.19 8.80 -24.45
N ILE A 76 14.46 7.83 -25.31
CA ILE A 76 15.45 6.78 -25.07
C ILE A 76 16.83 7.31 -25.47
N THR A 77 17.66 7.58 -24.46
CA THR A 77 19.06 7.99 -24.56
C THR A 77 19.93 6.96 -23.84
N GLU A 78 21.25 7.16 -23.83
CA GLU A 78 22.17 6.32 -23.06
C GLU A 78 21.82 6.30 -21.55
N ASP A 79 21.34 7.43 -21.02
CA ASP A 79 21.03 7.60 -19.58
C ASP A 79 19.61 7.14 -19.20
N THR A 80 18.72 6.92 -20.17
CA THR A 80 17.30 6.59 -19.94
C THR A 80 16.87 5.22 -20.47
N GLN A 81 17.83 4.37 -20.89
CA GLN A 81 17.54 2.97 -21.25
C GLN A 81 16.98 2.18 -20.07
N THR A 82 17.29 2.61 -18.84
CA THR A 82 16.72 2.07 -17.61
C THR A 82 16.26 3.22 -16.75
N ILE A 83 14.97 3.26 -16.42
CA ILE A 83 14.37 4.26 -15.55
C ILE A 83 13.67 3.57 -14.39
N ASN A 84 14.09 3.90 -13.17
CA ASN A 84 13.39 3.56 -11.93
C ASN A 84 12.50 4.76 -11.55
N TRP A 85 11.20 4.64 -11.75
CA TRP A 85 10.27 5.72 -11.46
C TRP A 85 9.69 5.58 -10.04
N PRO A 86 9.63 6.68 -9.23
CA PRO A 86 9.96 8.08 -9.56
C PRO A 86 11.42 8.50 -9.27
N ALA A 87 12.29 7.60 -8.79
CA ALA A 87 13.66 7.93 -8.38
C ALA A 87 14.49 8.62 -9.49
N ASP A 88 14.33 8.19 -10.75
CA ASP A 88 15.04 8.69 -11.93
C ASP A 88 14.24 9.76 -12.69
N LYS A 89 13.19 10.33 -12.08
CA LYS A 89 12.34 11.35 -12.70
C LYS A 89 13.14 12.52 -13.28
N ALA A 90 14.17 12.99 -12.59
CA ALA A 90 14.99 14.10 -13.07
C ALA A 90 15.76 13.77 -14.36
N ILE A 91 16.20 12.52 -14.51
CA ILE A 91 16.91 12.02 -15.70
C ILE A 91 15.93 11.87 -16.86
N ALA A 92 14.76 11.28 -16.59
CA ALA A 92 13.67 11.16 -17.57
C ALA A 92 13.20 12.55 -18.06
N ASP A 93 12.95 13.49 -17.15
CA ASP A 93 12.54 14.87 -17.48
C ASP A 93 13.61 15.60 -18.29
N ALA A 94 14.90 15.41 -17.97
CA ALA A 94 16.00 16.04 -18.70
C ALA A 94 16.07 15.59 -20.17
N SER A 95 15.67 14.34 -20.47
CA SER A 95 15.63 13.83 -21.84
C SER A 95 14.64 14.57 -22.73
N ILE A 96 13.59 15.16 -22.13
CA ILE A 96 12.50 15.85 -22.82
C ILE A 96 12.86 17.32 -23.15
N GLY A 97 13.80 17.91 -22.40
CA GLY A 97 14.28 19.29 -22.57
C GLY A 97 13.45 20.36 -21.86
N GLU A 98 13.98 21.60 -21.81
CA GLU A 98 13.48 22.73 -20.98
C GLU A 98 12.04 23.19 -21.29
N THR A 99 11.48 22.85 -22.47
CA THR A 99 10.13 23.24 -22.89
C THR A 99 9.09 22.12 -22.81
N GLY A 100 9.47 20.86 -22.60
CA GLY A 100 8.56 19.73 -22.80
C GLY A 100 7.78 19.24 -21.57
N ASN A 101 8.06 19.75 -20.38
CA ASN A 101 7.33 19.37 -19.16
C ASN A 101 5.92 20.01 -19.09
N ALA A 102 5.66 21.07 -19.86
CA ALA A 102 4.37 21.80 -19.81
C ALA A 102 3.22 21.09 -20.55
N SER A 103 3.46 19.96 -21.23
CA SER A 103 2.44 19.31 -22.08
C SER A 103 2.53 17.78 -22.17
N GLY A 104 3.54 17.17 -21.53
CA GLY A 104 3.99 15.83 -21.88
C GLY A 104 3.49 14.71 -21.00
N ASN A 105 3.44 14.90 -19.68
CA ASN A 105 2.98 13.90 -18.73
C ASN A 105 1.63 14.32 -18.13
N ARG A 106 0.93 13.38 -17.50
CA ARG A 106 -0.29 13.66 -16.73
C ARG A 106 -0.02 13.49 -15.23
N PRO A 107 0.83 14.34 -14.62
CA PRO A 107 1.26 14.17 -13.22
C PRO A 107 0.11 14.30 -12.22
N GLU A 108 -0.96 15.03 -12.56
CA GLU A 108 -2.17 15.14 -11.73
C GLU A 108 -2.89 13.79 -11.57
N GLU A 109 -2.67 12.85 -12.50
CA GLU A 109 -3.24 11.51 -12.43
C GLU A 109 -2.39 10.54 -11.60
N LEU A 110 -1.19 10.93 -11.16
CA LEU A 110 -0.29 10.17 -10.28
C LEU A 110 -0.65 10.37 -8.79
N ASN A 111 0.04 9.64 -7.91
CA ASN A 111 0.05 9.93 -6.48
C ASN A 111 0.87 11.20 -6.17
N GLU A 112 0.72 11.76 -4.96
CA GLU A 112 1.46 12.97 -4.55
C GLU A 112 2.98 12.78 -4.60
N ASP A 113 3.45 11.57 -4.30
CA ASP A 113 4.85 11.14 -4.39
C ASP A 113 5.31 10.80 -5.83
N GLN A 114 4.46 11.07 -6.83
CA GLN A 114 4.65 10.81 -8.25
C GLN A 114 4.63 9.33 -8.65
N THR A 115 4.26 8.40 -7.77
CA THR A 115 4.08 6.99 -8.13
C THR A 115 2.79 6.76 -8.94
N LEU A 116 2.69 5.61 -9.61
CA LEU A 116 1.47 5.22 -10.31
C LEU A 116 0.37 4.84 -9.29
N LYS A 117 -0.86 5.27 -9.56
CA LYS A 117 -2.03 4.77 -8.82
C LYS A 117 -2.25 3.27 -9.11
N PRO A 118 -2.99 2.58 -8.25
CA PRO A 118 -3.50 1.25 -8.56
C PRO A 118 -4.29 1.24 -9.87
N GLY A 119 -4.07 0.21 -10.69
CA GLY A 119 -4.68 0.07 -11.99
C GLY A 119 -3.87 -0.79 -12.95
N LYS A 120 -4.41 -0.94 -14.16
CA LYS A 120 -3.74 -1.64 -15.26
C LYS A 120 -3.19 -0.64 -16.27
N TYR A 121 -2.03 -0.96 -16.78
CA TYR A 121 -1.23 -0.08 -17.61
C TYR A 121 -0.56 -0.87 -18.73
N TYR A 122 -0.07 -0.16 -19.73
CA TYR A 122 0.85 -0.70 -20.71
C TYR A 122 1.99 0.28 -20.99
N ALA A 123 3.16 -0.29 -21.26
CA ALA A 123 4.34 0.39 -21.74
C ALA A 123 4.56 0.06 -23.22
N ILE A 124 4.98 1.05 -24.01
CA ILE A 124 5.25 0.89 -25.43
C ILE A 124 6.43 1.78 -25.86
N VAL A 125 7.23 1.28 -26.80
CA VAL A 125 8.26 2.07 -27.47
C VAL A 125 7.70 2.62 -28.79
N LEU A 126 7.70 3.94 -28.90
CA LEU A 126 7.18 4.69 -30.04
C LEU A 126 8.30 5.51 -30.67
N GLY A 127 8.17 5.79 -31.96
CA GLY A 127 9.17 6.52 -32.73
C GLY A 127 8.77 6.63 -34.18
N GLY A 128 9.75 6.55 -35.08
CA GLY A 128 9.53 6.75 -36.50
C GLY A 128 9.36 8.22 -36.90
N ALA A 129 8.98 8.46 -38.15
CA ALA A 129 8.91 9.82 -38.71
C ALA A 129 7.79 10.67 -38.11
N ASP A 130 6.74 10.03 -37.61
CA ASP A 130 5.60 10.66 -36.94
C ASP A 130 5.72 10.60 -35.41
N TYR A 131 6.81 10.04 -34.87
CA TYR A 131 7.04 9.81 -33.44
C TYR A 131 6.03 8.88 -32.74
N TYR A 132 4.93 8.47 -33.35
CA TYR A 132 3.91 7.63 -32.71
C TYR A 132 3.76 6.25 -33.34
N THR A 133 4.66 5.87 -34.24
CA THR A 133 4.71 4.53 -34.80
C THR A 133 5.39 3.57 -33.80
N PRO A 134 4.80 2.40 -33.47
CA PRO A 134 5.47 1.37 -32.69
C PRO A 134 6.79 0.94 -33.33
N VAL A 135 7.87 0.99 -32.55
CA VAL A 135 9.21 0.70 -33.08
C VAL A 135 9.37 -0.82 -33.27
N ALA A 136 9.79 -1.22 -34.47
CA ALA A 136 9.98 -2.63 -34.80
C ALA A 136 11.04 -3.28 -33.88
N GLY A 137 10.73 -4.47 -33.36
CA GLY A 137 11.59 -5.18 -32.40
C GLY A 137 11.27 -4.87 -30.94
N PHE A 138 10.32 -3.96 -30.68
CA PHE A 138 9.75 -3.71 -29.36
C PHE A 138 8.29 -4.14 -29.32
N ASP A 139 7.96 -5.03 -28.38
CA ASP A 139 6.58 -5.42 -28.12
C ASP A 139 6.01 -4.59 -26.96
N MET A 140 4.70 -4.33 -27.00
CA MET A 140 3.98 -3.70 -25.90
C MET A 140 4.00 -4.61 -24.66
N VAL A 141 4.18 -4.01 -23.48
CA VAL A 141 4.18 -4.73 -22.20
C VAL A 141 3.01 -4.25 -21.35
N GLU A 142 2.06 -5.13 -21.06
CA GLU A 142 0.98 -4.87 -20.10
C GLU A 142 1.45 -5.18 -18.67
N PHE A 143 1.08 -4.33 -17.72
CA PHE A 143 1.40 -4.54 -16.30
C PHE A 143 0.29 -3.99 -15.40
N GLU A 144 0.29 -4.41 -14.14
CA GLU A 144 -0.71 -4.02 -13.15
C GLU A 144 -0.02 -3.48 -11.90
N ILE A 145 -0.39 -2.28 -11.50
CA ILE A 145 -0.15 -1.77 -10.15
C ILE A 145 -1.32 -2.23 -9.32
N LYS A 146 -1.07 -3.16 -8.41
CA LYS A 146 -2.12 -3.60 -7.51
C LYS A 146 -2.41 -2.49 -6.52
N GLU A 147 -3.67 -2.41 -6.09
CA GLU A 147 -3.98 -1.74 -4.84
C GLU A 147 -3.00 -2.30 -3.80
N GLU A 148 -2.18 -1.43 -3.18
CA GLU A 148 -1.54 -1.83 -1.93
C GLU A 148 -2.69 -2.31 -1.06
N SER A 149 -2.64 -3.56 -0.62
CA SER A 149 -3.55 -4.07 0.41
C SER A 149 -3.35 -3.18 1.65
N GLY A 150 -4.14 -2.10 1.75
CA GLY A 150 -3.78 -0.96 2.57
C GLY A 150 -4.57 0.30 2.25
N SER A 151 -5.91 0.23 2.23
CA SER A 151 -6.78 1.41 2.24
C SER A 151 -6.32 2.41 3.32
N THR A 152 -5.98 3.63 2.90
CA THR A 152 -5.85 4.81 3.76
C THR A 152 -7.26 5.30 4.10
N GLU A 153 -7.92 4.64 5.05
CA GLU A 153 -9.08 5.29 5.67
C GLU A 153 -8.57 6.46 6.53
N PRO A 154 -9.11 7.68 6.40
CA PRO A 154 -8.88 8.72 7.40
C PRO A 154 -9.27 8.12 8.75
N ASP A 155 -8.40 8.26 9.75
CA ASP A 155 -8.57 7.60 11.06
C ASP A 155 -9.99 7.88 11.57
N PRO A 156 -10.91 6.87 11.54
CA PRO A 156 -12.19 7.04 12.17
C PRO A 156 -11.95 7.49 13.61
N ALA A 157 -12.88 8.26 14.16
CA ALA A 157 -12.92 8.61 15.56
C ALA A 157 -12.91 7.34 16.45
N TYR A 158 -11.75 6.75 16.67
CA TYR A 158 -11.57 5.59 17.52
C TYR A 158 -11.32 6.05 18.94
N THR A 159 -11.81 5.25 19.88
CA THR A 159 -11.43 5.37 21.28
C THR A 159 -10.37 4.31 21.60
N GLU A 160 -9.53 4.58 22.58
CA GLU A 160 -8.48 3.64 23.00
C GLU A 160 -9.09 2.45 23.78
N GLU A 161 -8.66 1.23 23.45
CA GLU A 161 -8.91 0.05 24.26
C GLU A 161 -7.71 -0.22 25.16
N THR A 162 -7.91 -0.05 26.46
CA THR A 162 -6.85 -0.17 27.48
C THR A 162 -6.88 -1.53 28.20
N ALA A 163 -7.95 -2.30 28.02
CA ALA A 163 -8.11 -3.63 28.59
C ALA A 163 -7.78 -4.70 27.54
N PHE A 164 -6.50 -4.98 27.36
CA PHE A 164 -6.03 -6.04 26.47
C PHE A 164 -4.86 -6.84 27.06
N SER A 165 -4.64 -8.03 26.49
CA SER A 165 -3.41 -8.80 26.67
C SER A 165 -2.93 -9.31 25.32
N SER A 166 -1.62 -9.32 25.09
CA SER A 166 -1.03 -9.66 23.80
C SER A 166 0.34 -10.32 23.96
N SER A 167 0.83 -10.90 22.88
CA SER A 167 2.22 -11.32 22.72
C SER A 167 2.58 -11.19 21.25
N ILE A 168 3.85 -10.95 20.99
CA ILE A 168 4.45 -11.28 19.71
C ILE A 168 5.25 -12.55 19.94
N ASP A 169 4.94 -13.58 19.17
CA ASP A 169 5.62 -14.85 19.27
C ASP A 169 6.89 -14.79 18.40
N PHE A 170 6.77 -14.29 17.16
CA PHE A 170 7.89 -14.15 16.23
C PHE A 170 7.81 -12.87 15.38
N ILE A 171 8.99 -12.40 14.99
CA ILE A 171 9.18 -11.43 13.92
C ILE A 171 10.24 -11.96 12.97
N ASN A 172 9.88 -12.11 11.70
CA ASN A 172 10.62 -12.84 10.69
C ASN A 172 10.99 -14.24 11.20
N THR A 173 12.20 -14.40 11.75
CA THR A 173 12.69 -15.65 12.34
C THR A 173 13.14 -15.53 13.79
N VAL A 174 12.98 -14.34 14.38
CA VAL A 174 13.40 -14.02 15.73
C VAL A 174 12.23 -14.21 16.68
N ALA A 175 12.36 -15.15 17.61
CA ALA A 175 11.43 -15.28 18.72
C ALA A 175 11.59 -14.05 19.63
N THR A 176 10.52 -13.29 19.81
CA THR A 176 10.55 -12.06 20.60
C THR A 176 10.16 -12.34 22.05
N GLY A 177 9.14 -13.17 22.26
CA GLY A 177 8.74 -13.76 23.54
C GLY A 177 8.35 -12.74 24.62
N GLY A 178 7.11 -12.77 25.07
CA GLY A 178 6.68 -11.98 26.22
C GLY A 178 5.20 -11.63 26.15
N GLY A 179 4.47 -11.91 27.24
CA GLY A 179 3.10 -11.40 27.39
C GLY A 179 3.15 -9.91 27.77
N HIS A 180 2.43 -9.10 27.01
CA HIS A 180 2.24 -7.66 27.22
C HIS A 180 0.75 -7.39 27.51
N GLY A 181 0.42 -6.36 28.28
CA GLY A 181 -0.97 -6.01 28.55
C GLY A 181 -1.14 -4.69 29.30
N GLY A 182 -2.36 -4.14 29.26
CA GLY A 182 -2.69 -2.85 29.87
C GLY A 182 -2.35 -1.66 28.97
N THR A 183 -2.10 -0.48 29.53
CA THR A 183 -1.86 0.78 28.79
C THR A 183 -0.44 0.92 28.24
N GLU A 184 0.36 -0.15 28.23
CA GLU A 184 1.78 -0.07 27.91
C GLU A 184 1.99 -0.14 26.40
N PHE A 185 2.38 1.00 25.82
CA PHE A 185 2.96 1.03 24.48
C PHE A 185 4.35 0.37 24.51
N PHE A 186 4.48 -0.78 23.88
CA PHE A 186 5.72 -1.54 23.87
C PHE A 186 6.57 -1.20 22.65
N VAL A 187 7.82 -0.81 22.90
CA VAL A 187 8.82 -0.56 21.86
C VAL A 187 9.94 -1.58 21.99
N LYS A 188 10.28 -2.20 20.86
CA LYS A 188 11.42 -3.11 20.77
C LYS A 188 12.48 -2.53 19.83
N GLU A 189 13.65 -2.25 20.40
CA GLU A 189 14.83 -1.77 19.69
C GLU A 189 15.69 -2.90 19.12
N GLY A 190 16.65 -2.51 18.26
CA GLY A 190 17.67 -3.41 17.71
C GLY A 190 17.19 -4.25 16.53
N PHE A 191 16.16 -3.79 15.82
CA PHE A 191 15.68 -4.45 14.62
C PHE A 191 16.51 -4.04 13.41
N THR A 192 16.72 -4.99 12.50
CA THR A 192 17.10 -4.70 11.12
C THR A 192 15.90 -5.10 10.27
N PHE A 193 15.28 -4.12 9.63
CA PHE A 193 14.17 -4.42 8.73
C PHE A 193 14.69 -4.93 7.39
N GLU A 194 13.97 -5.90 6.85
CA GLU A 194 14.16 -6.42 5.52
C GLU A 194 13.08 -5.80 4.61
N ASP A 195 13.08 -6.14 3.32
CA ASP A 195 12.07 -5.66 2.38
C ASP A 195 10.64 -5.99 2.85
N ALA A 196 10.44 -7.07 3.62
CA ALA A 196 9.19 -7.37 4.29
C ALA A 196 9.41 -7.82 5.74
N THR A 197 8.49 -7.46 6.62
CA THR A 197 8.46 -7.84 8.04
C THR A 197 7.25 -8.74 8.30
N GLN A 198 7.52 -10.02 8.53
CA GLN A 198 6.52 -11.01 8.92
C GLN A 198 6.40 -11.03 10.43
N MET A 199 5.18 -11.07 10.95
CA MET A 199 4.92 -11.05 12.38
C MET A 199 3.80 -12.01 12.72
N ASN A 200 3.95 -12.70 13.84
CA ASN A 200 2.86 -13.44 14.42
C ASN A 200 2.82 -13.31 15.93
N GLY A 201 1.65 -13.62 16.47
CA GLY A 201 1.42 -13.50 17.89
C GLY A 201 -0.04 -13.71 18.21
N TRP A 202 -0.46 -13.12 19.31
CA TRP A 202 -1.85 -13.15 19.72
C TRP A 202 -2.25 -11.85 20.42
N LEU A 203 -3.54 -11.53 20.32
CA LEU A 203 -4.17 -10.43 21.02
C LEU A 203 -5.51 -10.92 21.59
N ALA A 204 -5.73 -10.63 22.86
CA ALA A 204 -6.94 -10.90 23.62
C ALA A 204 -7.58 -9.56 23.99
N VAL A 205 -8.79 -9.35 23.49
CA VAL A 205 -9.63 -8.16 23.71
C VAL A 205 -11.10 -8.57 23.81
N GLU A 206 -11.89 -7.81 24.57
CA GLU A 206 -13.29 -8.13 24.85
C GLU A 206 -14.15 -8.18 23.58
N ALA A 207 -14.14 -7.11 22.77
CA ALA A 207 -14.96 -7.02 21.56
C ALA A 207 -14.45 -7.90 20.40
N GLY A 208 -13.24 -8.45 20.53
CA GLY A 208 -12.55 -9.14 19.46
C GLY A 208 -12.01 -8.22 18.37
N ILE A 209 -11.27 -8.81 17.42
CA ILE A 209 -10.50 -8.06 16.42
C ILE A 209 -11.25 -8.01 15.09
N SER A 210 -11.28 -6.84 14.46
CA SER A 210 -11.83 -6.62 13.13
C SER A 210 -10.73 -6.55 12.07
N LYS A 211 -9.66 -5.79 12.31
CA LYS A 211 -8.55 -5.59 11.35
C LYS A 211 -7.26 -5.20 12.08
N TYR A 212 -6.15 -5.33 11.38
CA TYR A 212 -4.85 -4.80 11.80
C TYR A 212 -4.43 -3.66 10.88
N GLN A 213 -3.63 -2.76 11.44
CA GLN A 213 -3.06 -1.64 10.70
C GLN A 213 -1.59 -1.45 11.06
N TYR A 214 -0.84 -0.87 10.13
CA TYR A 214 0.55 -0.52 10.33
C TYR A 214 0.83 0.93 9.95
N SER A 215 1.92 1.48 10.49
CA SER A 215 2.44 2.80 10.15
C SER A 215 3.96 2.79 10.22
N THR A 216 4.63 3.60 9.40
CA THR A 216 6.09 3.77 9.40
C THR A 216 6.51 5.14 9.94
N ASP A 217 5.56 6.04 10.15
CA ASP A 217 5.75 7.40 10.65
C ASP A 217 4.95 7.71 11.93
N GLY A 218 4.11 6.76 12.37
CA GLY A 218 3.20 6.90 13.51
C GLY A 218 2.01 7.82 13.26
N LYS A 219 1.78 8.25 12.01
CA LYS A 219 0.75 9.24 11.64
C LYS A 219 -0.21 8.68 10.60
N VAL A 220 0.33 8.09 9.53
CA VAL A 220 -0.46 7.49 8.45
C VAL A 220 -0.59 6.01 8.70
N TRP A 221 -1.83 5.53 8.81
CA TRP A 221 -2.14 4.13 9.08
C TRP A 221 -2.70 3.44 7.84
N LYS A 222 -2.14 2.28 7.52
CA LYS A 222 -2.55 1.42 6.41
C LYS A 222 -3.11 0.11 6.96
N ASN A 223 -4.18 -0.40 6.36
CA ASN A 223 -4.64 -1.75 6.67
C ASN A 223 -3.57 -2.79 6.30
N VAL A 224 -3.46 -3.87 7.07
CA VAL A 224 -2.63 -5.01 6.71
C VAL A 224 -3.51 -6.25 6.59
N ASP A 225 -3.26 -7.03 5.54
CA ASP A 225 -3.86 -8.35 5.41
C ASP A 225 -3.27 -9.26 6.49
N ALA A 226 -4.12 -9.66 7.44
CA ALA A 226 -3.77 -10.51 8.54
C ALA A 226 -4.66 -11.75 8.54
N THR A 227 -4.05 -12.92 8.70
CA THR A 227 -4.81 -14.13 9.01
C THR A 227 -5.14 -14.13 10.48
N ILE A 228 -6.43 -14.03 10.80
CA ILE A 228 -6.93 -14.11 12.17
C ILE A 228 -7.34 -15.56 12.47
N SER A 229 -6.67 -16.17 13.44
CA SER A 229 -6.86 -17.59 13.77
C SER A 229 -7.27 -17.80 15.23
N ALA A 230 -7.96 -18.90 15.51
CA ALA A 230 -8.28 -19.27 16.89
C ALA A 230 -7.03 -19.85 17.57
N ARG A 231 -6.71 -19.40 18.79
CA ARG A 231 -5.60 -19.90 19.61
C ARG A 231 -6.11 -20.75 20.77
N SER A 232 -6.50 -21.99 20.49
CA SER A 232 -7.01 -22.93 21.50
C SER A 232 -5.96 -23.31 22.56
N ASP A 233 -4.68 -23.20 22.22
CA ASP A 233 -3.54 -23.38 23.13
C ASP A 233 -3.56 -22.38 24.29
N LEU A 234 -4.01 -21.14 24.04
CA LEU A 234 -4.03 -20.08 25.05
C LEU A 234 -5.23 -20.20 26.01
N ALA A 235 -6.36 -20.71 25.51
CA ALA A 235 -7.52 -21.05 26.34
C ALA A 235 -7.16 -22.11 27.41
N GLY A 236 -6.32 -23.08 27.05
CA GLY A 236 -5.80 -24.08 28.00
C GLY A 236 -4.82 -23.52 29.04
N ALA A 237 -4.19 -22.39 28.76
CA ALA A 237 -3.27 -21.69 29.67
C ALA A 237 -3.97 -20.73 30.65
N GLY A 238 -5.30 -20.63 30.60
CA GLY A 238 -6.07 -19.68 31.42
C GLY A 238 -5.93 -18.23 30.95
N ILE A 239 -5.33 -17.99 29.78
CA ILE A 239 -5.28 -16.69 29.11
C ILE A 239 -6.58 -16.56 28.32
N ALA A 240 -7.67 -16.37 29.06
CA ALA A 240 -8.97 -16.03 28.54
C ALA A 240 -9.36 -14.67 29.12
N TYR A 241 -9.75 -13.72 28.29
CA TYR A 241 -10.65 -12.68 28.77
C TYR A 241 -12.00 -13.37 29.04
N GLU A 242 -12.50 -13.28 30.27
CA GLU A 242 -13.65 -14.07 30.75
C GLU A 242 -14.90 -13.85 29.91
N GLY A 243 -15.50 -14.90 29.33
CA GLY A 243 -16.85 -14.81 28.75
C GLY A 243 -16.97 -14.83 27.22
N GLY A 244 -16.32 -15.77 26.52
CA GLY A 244 -16.60 -16.00 25.09
C GLY A 244 -15.92 -15.02 24.12
N HIS A 245 -14.82 -14.40 24.56
CA HIS A 245 -14.05 -13.40 23.82
C HIS A 245 -12.99 -14.02 22.90
N SER A 246 -12.62 -13.32 21.82
CA SER A 246 -11.66 -13.83 20.84
C SER A 246 -10.22 -13.55 21.28
N THR A 247 -9.55 -14.53 21.89
CA THR A 247 -8.09 -14.61 21.76
C THR A 247 -7.80 -14.99 20.32
N ALA A 248 -7.35 -14.02 19.55
CA ALA A 248 -7.07 -14.17 18.14
C ALA A 248 -5.55 -14.23 17.95
N GLY A 249 -5.10 -15.33 17.34
CA GLY A 249 -3.78 -15.37 16.73
C GLY A 249 -3.80 -14.49 15.49
N PHE A 250 -2.67 -13.83 15.22
CA PHE A 250 -2.47 -13.14 13.97
C PHE A 250 -1.20 -13.65 13.31
N ASP A 251 -1.27 -13.79 11.99
CA ASP A 251 -0.12 -13.89 11.10
C ASP A 251 -0.27 -12.77 10.08
N LEU A 252 0.69 -11.85 10.04
CA LEU A 252 0.65 -10.69 9.14
C LEU A 252 2.02 -10.46 8.50
N THR A 253 2.02 -9.87 7.31
CA THR A 253 3.24 -9.47 6.60
C THR A 253 3.10 -8.02 6.17
N VAL A 254 4.06 -7.18 6.58
CA VAL A 254 4.16 -5.80 6.11
C VAL A 254 5.29 -5.72 5.08
N SER A 255 4.97 -5.34 3.85
CA SER A 255 5.94 -5.14 2.78
C SER A 255 6.51 -3.71 2.80
N GLY A 256 7.67 -3.51 2.17
CA GLY A 256 8.32 -2.20 2.03
C GLY A 256 8.97 -1.69 3.31
N THR A 257 9.42 -2.58 4.22
CA THR A 257 9.88 -2.17 5.55
C THR A 257 11.37 -1.82 5.66
N LYS A 258 12.16 -2.09 4.62
CA LYS A 258 13.65 -2.06 4.69
C LYS A 258 14.23 -0.73 5.14
N ASP A 259 13.69 0.37 4.62
CA ASP A 259 14.17 1.71 4.92
C ASP A 259 13.42 2.35 6.10
N CYS A 260 12.52 1.60 6.75
CA CYS A 260 11.79 2.10 7.91
C CYS A 260 12.74 2.24 9.11
N THR A 261 12.66 3.38 9.79
CA THR A 261 13.31 3.53 11.10
C THR A 261 12.46 2.89 12.20
N THR A 262 11.15 3.02 12.12
CA THR A 262 10.20 2.47 13.08
C THR A 262 8.98 1.90 12.36
N LEU A 263 8.52 0.73 12.80
CA LEU A 263 7.29 0.10 12.33
C LEU A 263 6.31 -0.01 13.50
N TYR A 264 5.18 0.66 13.38
CA TYR A 264 4.08 0.63 14.35
C TYR A 264 3.00 -0.34 13.89
N ILE A 265 2.43 -1.09 14.82
CA ILE A 265 1.30 -2.00 14.56
C ILE A 265 0.20 -1.70 15.57
N ARG A 266 -1.03 -1.53 15.07
CA ARG A 266 -2.24 -1.38 15.88
C ARG A 266 -3.35 -2.34 15.42
N ALA A 267 -4.22 -2.72 16.33
CA ALA A 267 -5.38 -3.54 16.04
C ALA A 267 -6.65 -2.70 16.22
N ILE A 268 -7.63 -2.93 15.35
CA ILE A 268 -8.96 -2.33 15.46
C ILE A 268 -9.92 -3.41 15.91
N THR A 269 -10.60 -3.16 17.02
CA THR A 269 -11.61 -4.06 17.58
C THR A 269 -12.92 -3.97 16.82
N LYS A 270 -13.81 -4.96 16.99
CA LYS A 270 -15.13 -4.99 16.33
C LYS A 270 -16.08 -3.90 16.81
N ASP A 271 -15.84 -3.32 17.98
CA ASP A 271 -16.56 -2.17 18.53
C ASP A 271 -15.88 -0.82 18.16
N ASN A 272 -14.98 -0.81 17.18
CA ASN A 272 -14.27 0.38 16.70
C ASN A 272 -13.45 1.07 17.80
N LYS A 273 -12.59 0.31 18.47
CA LYS A 273 -11.53 0.86 19.33
C LYS A 273 -10.16 0.49 18.79
N VAL A 274 -9.18 1.31 19.13
CA VAL A 274 -7.77 1.10 18.81
C VAL A 274 -7.07 0.46 19.99
N VAL A 275 -6.37 -0.63 19.70
CA VAL A 275 -5.37 -1.21 20.59
C VAL A 275 -4.00 -0.82 20.05
N ASN A 276 -3.33 0.13 20.69
CA ASN A 276 -1.97 0.54 20.36
C ASN A 276 -0.99 -0.31 21.15
N PHE A 277 -0.38 -1.30 20.50
CA PHE A 277 0.28 -2.38 21.22
C PHE A 277 1.77 -2.49 20.92
N PHE A 278 2.26 -2.23 19.70
CA PHE A 278 3.67 -2.48 19.38
C PHE A 278 4.32 -1.46 18.43
N ALA A 279 5.60 -1.17 18.70
CA ALA A 279 6.53 -0.60 17.73
C ALA A 279 7.87 -1.34 17.73
N PHE A 280 8.46 -1.45 16.55
CA PHE A 280 9.81 -1.98 16.33
C PHE A 280 10.68 -0.88 15.76
N THR A 281 11.91 -0.75 16.24
CA THR A 281 12.80 0.32 15.80
C THR A 281 14.22 -0.17 15.57
N THR A 282 14.87 0.42 14.57
CA THR A 282 16.32 0.27 14.34
C THR A 282 17.14 1.13 15.30
N GLY A 283 16.53 2.19 15.83
CA GLY A 283 17.12 3.12 16.81
C GLY A 283 16.91 2.71 18.26
N ALA A 284 17.09 3.64 19.19
CA ALA A 284 16.84 3.41 20.61
C ALA A 284 15.34 3.45 20.92
N ALA A 285 14.88 2.56 21.80
CA ALA A 285 13.46 2.51 22.18
C ALA A 285 12.97 3.81 22.85
N ALA A 286 13.89 4.53 23.53
CA ALA A 286 13.59 5.80 24.19
C ALA A 286 13.24 6.95 23.21
N ASP A 287 13.59 6.82 21.93
CA ASP A 287 13.32 7.84 20.91
C ASP A 287 11.98 7.62 20.19
N VAL A 288 11.29 6.51 20.49
CA VAL A 288 10.01 6.17 19.86
C VAL A 288 8.86 6.60 20.77
N ALA A 289 8.06 7.53 20.28
CA ALA A 289 6.85 7.97 20.96
C ALA A 289 5.66 7.08 20.58
N ALA A 290 4.72 6.92 21.51
CA ALA A 290 3.42 6.34 21.20
C ALA A 290 2.70 7.24 20.17
N PRO A 291 2.11 6.68 19.11
CA PRO A 291 1.28 7.44 18.18
C PRO A 291 0.11 8.14 18.90
N GLU A 292 -0.13 9.40 18.57
CA GLU A 292 -1.32 10.11 19.05
C GLU A 292 -2.57 9.48 18.44
N ILE A 293 -3.47 8.96 19.27
CA ILE A 293 -4.81 8.59 18.82
C ILE A 293 -5.58 9.91 18.69
N GLY A 294 -6.06 10.22 17.48
CA GLY A 294 -6.84 11.43 17.26
C GLY A 294 -8.00 11.51 18.24
N THR A 295 -7.92 12.41 19.21
CA THR A 295 -9.07 12.74 20.04
C THR A 295 -10.07 13.41 19.12
N VAL A 296 -11.30 12.91 19.06
CA VAL A 296 -12.40 13.76 18.61
C VAL A 296 -12.42 14.95 19.56
N ASP A 297 -12.06 16.12 19.06
CA ASP A 297 -12.56 17.36 19.64
C ASP A 297 -14.08 17.31 19.46
N ASN A 298 -14.77 16.65 20.39
CA ASN A 298 -16.14 17.01 20.68
C ASN A 298 -16.00 18.43 21.20
N GLY A 299 -16.15 19.41 20.31
CA GLY A 299 -16.07 20.84 20.59
C GLY A 299 -17.03 21.23 21.72
N GLY A 300 -16.58 20.98 22.94
CA GLY A 300 -17.12 21.45 24.19
C GLY A 300 -16.21 22.55 24.68
N SER A 301 -15.91 23.53 23.82
CA SER A 301 -15.52 24.82 24.35
C SER A 301 -16.76 25.37 25.03
N ASN A 302 -16.75 25.28 26.35
CA ASN A 302 -17.72 25.92 27.21
C ASN A 302 -17.43 27.43 27.23
N ASP A 303 -17.53 28.07 26.07
CA ASP A 303 -17.49 29.52 25.94
C ASP A 303 -18.91 30.03 26.14
N ASN A 304 -19.22 30.17 27.42
CA ASN A 304 -20.31 30.98 27.90
C ASN A 304 -20.03 32.44 27.52
N ASN A 305 -20.28 32.81 26.26
CA ASN A 305 -20.35 34.21 25.87
C ASN A 305 -21.55 34.47 24.97
N ASN A 306 -22.54 35.04 25.64
CA ASN A 306 -23.78 35.55 25.13
C ASN A 306 -23.47 36.72 24.16
N ASN A 307 -23.61 36.53 22.86
CA ASN A 307 -24.13 37.60 22.01
C ASN A 307 -24.78 37.06 20.73
N ASN A 308 -26.08 37.32 20.68
CA ASN A 308 -26.98 37.25 19.55
C ASN A 308 -26.44 38.01 18.34
N GLU A 309 -26.33 37.34 17.18
CA GLU A 309 -26.78 37.87 15.88
C GLU A 309 -26.75 36.78 14.79
N ASN A 310 -27.91 36.15 14.64
CA ASN A 310 -28.55 35.74 13.38
C ASN A 310 -27.64 35.52 12.14
N ASN A 311 -27.34 34.27 11.79
CA ASN A 311 -27.28 33.88 10.38
C ASN A 311 -27.73 32.43 10.17
N THR A 312 -28.53 32.25 9.14
CA THR A 312 -29.42 31.12 8.90
C THR A 312 -28.70 29.83 8.50
N ASN A 313 -29.26 28.75 9.05
CA ASN A 313 -28.94 27.35 8.89
C ASN A 313 -29.10 26.86 7.43
N THR A 314 -28.01 26.42 6.77
CA THR A 314 -28.04 25.53 5.59
C THR A 314 -26.84 24.58 5.60
N GLY A 315 -26.82 23.67 6.57
CA GLY A 315 -25.83 22.61 6.64
C GLY A 315 -26.46 21.29 7.02
N ASP A 316 -27.35 20.75 6.17
CA ASP A 316 -27.82 19.36 6.26
C ASP A 316 -28.63 18.93 5.01
N ALA A 317 -28.10 19.19 3.82
CA ALA A 317 -28.75 18.78 2.56
C ALA A 317 -27.90 17.84 1.68
N SER A 318 -26.64 17.58 2.02
CA SER A 318 -25.72 16.80 1.17
C SER A 318 -25.87 15.29 1.32
N TYR A 319 -26.30 14.77 2.49
CA TYR A 319 -26.41 13.32 2.71
C TYR A 319 -27.73 12.70 2.21
N LEU A 320 -28.82 13.48 2.15
CA LEU A 320 -30.12 12.94 1.71
C LEU A 320 -30.23 12.78 0.18
N VAL A 321 -29.48 13.59 -0.59
CA VAL A 321 -29.54 13.57 -2.07
C VAL A 321 -28.84 12.33 -2.64
N VAL A 322 -27.78 11.84 -1.99
CA VAL A 322 -27.04 10.64 -2.44
C VAL A 322 -27.85 9.36 -2.23
N VAL A 323 -28.59 9.27 -1.11
CA VAL A 323 -29.40 8.08 -0.79
C VAL A 323 -30.63 7.96 -1.71
N ILE A 324 -31.24 9.09 -2.13
CA ILE A 324 -32.39 9.07 -3.05
C ILE A 324 -31.96 8.71 -4.49
N ALA A 325 -30.76 9.13 -4.93
CA ALA A 325 -30.24 8.79 -6.25
C ALA A 325 -29.92 7.29 -6.41
N MET A 326 -29.34 6.66 -5.39
CA MET A 326 -29.06 5.21 -5.42
C MET A 326 -30.32 4.34 -5.43
N ALA A 327 -31.37 4.74 -4.72
CA ALA A 327 -32.65 4.02 -4.73
C ALA A 327 -33.35 4.05 -6.10
N ALA A 328 -33.24 5.17 -6.84
CA ALA A 328 -33.80 5.30 -8.18
C ALA A 328 -33.05 4.47 -9.24
N VAL A 329 -31.72 4.38 -9.14
CA VAL A 329 -30.92 3.55 -10.06
C VAL A 329 -31.23 2.07 -9.87
N LEU A 330 -31.35 1.61 -8.62
CA LEU A 330 -31.66 0.20 -8.33
C LEU A 330 -33.07 -0.21 -8.83
N ALA A 331 -34.07 0.67 -8.68
CA ALA A 331 -35.41 0.41 -9.19
C ALA A 331 -35.46 0.33 -10.73
N THR A 332 -34.65 1.13 -11.43
CA THR A 332 -34.63 1.16 -12.90
C THR A 332 -33.93 -0.07 -13.49
N VAL A 333 -32.90 -0.60 -12.83
CA VAL A 333 -32.18 -1.82 -13.25
C VAL A 333 -33.05 -3.06 -13.06
N VAL A 334 -33.80 -3.15 -11.96
CA VAL A 334 -34.69 -4.29 -11.68
C VAL A 334 -35.90 -4.33 -12.63
N LEU A 335 -36.42 -3.18 -13.07
CA LEU A 335 -37.53 -3.12 -14.03
C LEU A 335 -37.13 -3.45 -15.48
N LYS A 336 -35.89 -3.15 -15.90
CA LYS A 336 -35.40 -3.53 -17.25
C LYS A 336 -35.14 -5.02 -17.39
N LYS A 337 -34.70 -5.70 -16.32
CA LYS A 337 -34.37 -7.13 -16.37
C LYS A 337 -35.61 -8.03 -16.45
N LYS A 338 -36.79 -7.52 -16.05
CA LYS A 338 -38.05 -8.28 -16.03
C LYS A 338 -38.87 -8.17 -17.33
N ARG A 339 -38.37 -7.50 -18.37
CA ARG A 339 -39.11 -7.24 -19.62
C ARG A 339 -38.55 -7.97 -20.87
N VAL A 340 -37.63 -8.91 -20.68
CA VAL A 340 -36.95 -9.65 -21.77
C VAL A 340 -37.28 -11.16 -21.74
N GLU A 341 -38.18 -11.60 -20.86
CA GLU A 341 -38.75 -12.96 -20.91
C GLU A 341 -40.27 -12.83 -21.05
N ASP A 342 -40.70 -12.66 -22.30
CA ASP A 342 -41.96 -13.15 -22.90
C ASP A 342 -41.87 -12.98 -24.43
#